data_AF-A0A060BW53-F1
#
_entry.id   AF-A0A060BW53-F1
#
_cell.length_a   1.000
_cell.length_b   1.000
_cell.length_c   1.000
_cell.angle_alpha   90.00
_cell.angle_beta   90.00
_cell.angle_gamma   90.00
#
_symmetry.space_group_name_H-M   'P 1'
#
loop_
_entity.id
_entity.type
_entity.pdbx_description
1 polymer ?
#
loop_
_entity_poly.entity_id
_entity_poly.type
_entity_poly.pdbx_seq_one_letter_code
_entity_poly.pdbx_strand_id
1 'polypeptide(L)'
;MWLTELDPATYEPIGPLHLLWRGALQGAGWAEGPHLYPRPGGGWMLLAAEGGTDRDHAVSVAYADQITGPYRGDPGNPRLTHRHLGNTAPIANVGHADLVQTPDGR
;
A
#
# COMPACT_ATOMS: atom_id res chain seq x y z
N MET A 1 7.64 -3.83 -3.63
CA MET A 1 7.04 -4.50 -2.46
C MET A 1 7.14 -6.00 -2.66
N TRP A 2 7.70 -6.68 -1.67
CA TRP A 2 7.97 -8.12 -1.73
C TRP A 2 7.12 -8.86 -0.69
N LEU A 3 6.76 -10.10 -0.99
CA LEU A 3 6.01 -10.99 -0.10
C LEU A 3 6.72 -12.34 -0.03
N THR A 4 6.90 -12.85 1.18
CA THR A 4 7.25 -14.25 1.45
C THR A 4 6.38 -14.72 2.62
N GLU A 5 6.05 -16.01 2.63
CA GLU A 5 5.50 -16.64 3.82
C GLU A 5 6.62 -16.83 4.85
N LEU A 6 6.27 -16.72 6.14
CA LEU A 6 7.18 -16.97 7.26
C LEU A 6 6.61 -18.13 8.10
N ASP A 7 7.48 -19.02 8.57
CA ASP A 7 7.09 -20.00 9.58
C ASP A 7 6.72 -19.27 10.88
N PRO A 8 5.52 -19.46 11.46
CA PRO A 8 5.10 -18.71 12.65
C PRO A 8 5.87 -19.07 13.93
N ALA A 9 6.58 -20.21 13.97
CA ALA A 9 7.39 -20.61 15.10
C ALA A 9 8.81 -20.04 15.03
N THR A 10 9.40 -19.97 13.83
CA THR A 10 10.81 -19.55 13.64
C THR A 10 10.97 -18.15 13.04
N TYR A 11 9.91 -17.62 12.42
CA TYR A 11 9.91 -16.42 11.57
C TYR A 11 10.87 -16.51 10.37
N GLU A 12 11.28 -17.71 9.99
CA GLU A 12 12.11 -17.93 8.81
C GLU A 12 11.26 -17.95 7.54
N PRO A 13 11.79 -17.43 6.40
CA PRO A 13 11.09 -17.52 5.12
C PRO A 13 10.87 -18.97 4.70
N ILE A 14 9.61 -19.30 4.46
CA ILE A 14 9.20 -20.58 3.88
C ILE A 14 8.56 -20.30 2.52
N GLY A 15 9.10 -20.89 1.46
CA GLY A 15 8.59 -20.71 0.11
C GLY A 15 9.20 -19.53 -0.67
N PRO A 16 8.62 -19.24 -1.86
CA PRO A 16 9.22 -18.32 -2.82
C PRO A 16 8.98 -16.84 -2.45
N LEU A 17 9.94 -15.99 -2.83
CA LEU A 17 9.82 -14.54 -2.74
C LEU A 17 9.03 -13.99 -3.95
N HIS A 18 7.93 -13.30 -3.69
CA HIS A 18 7.07 -12.70 -4.71
C HIS A 18 7.25 -11.19 -4.79
N LEU A 19 7.49 -10.68 -6.00
CA LEU A 19 7.38 -9.24 -6.26
C LEU A 19 5.90 -8.90 -6.50
N LEU A 20 5.25 -8.26 -5.52
CA LEU A 20 3.82 -7.94 -5.63
C LEU A 20 3.56 -6.74 -6.54
N TRP A 21 4.27 -5.65 -6.27
CA TRP A 21 4.02 -4.37 -6.92
C TRP A 21 5.22 -3.42 -6.79
N ARG A 22 5.37 -2.52 -7.77
CA ARG A 22 6.46 -1.52 -7.81
C ARG A 22 6.00 -0.10 -7.44
N GLY A 23 4.72 0.06 -7.08
CA GLY A 23 4.08 1.36 -6.88
C GLY A 23 3.22 1.77 -8.08
N ALA A 24 2.36 2.77 -7.87
CA ALA A 24 1.37 3.28 -8.81
C ALA A 24 2.01 4.10 -9.93
N LEU A 25 3.04 4.88 -9.60
CA LEU A 25 3.74 5.71 -10.56
C LEU A 25 5.22 5.33 -10.63
N GLN A 26 5.64 4.89 -11.81
CA GLN A 26 7.05 4.61 -12.06
C GLN A 26 7.87 5.89 -11.88
N GLY A 27 8.88 5.84 -11.01
CA GLY A 27 9.74 7.00 -10.72
C GLY A 27 9.22 7.92 -9.61
N ALA A 28 8.07 7.64 -8.99
CA ALA A 28 7.63 8.39 -7.80
C ALA A 28 8.57 8.25 -6.59
N GLY A 29 9.43 7.22 -6.59
CA GLY A 29 10.37 6.93 -5.51
C GLY A 29 9.68 6.37 -4.26
N TRP A 30 10.47 5.70 -3.42
CA TRP A 30 10.11 5.35 -2.04
C TRP A 30 8.77 4.61 -1.87
N ALA A 31 8.52 3.60 -2.72
CA ALA A 31 7.38 2.71 -2.54
C ALA A 31 7.60 1.83 -1.29
N GLU A 32 6.87 2.12 -0.21
CA GLU A 32 7.11 1.60 1.14
C GLU A 32 5.80 1.36 1.94
N GLY A 33 5.91 0.93 3.20
CA GLY A 33 4.76 0.68 4.08
C GLY A 33 3.67 -0.23 3.48
N PRO A 34 3.99 -1.41 2.94
CA PRO A 34 2.99 -2.28 2.32
C PRO A 34 2.09 -2.96 3.37
N HIS A 35 0.77 -2.85 3.20
CA HIS A 35 -0.24 -3.56 3.97
C HIS A 35 -1.18 -4.34 3.03
N LEU A 36 -1.49 -5.60 3.36
CA LEU A 36 -2.38 -6.46 2.58
C LEU A 36 -3.72 -6.63 3.31
N TYR A 37 -4.82 -6.45 2.57
CA TYR A 37 -6.18 -6.66 3.07
C TYR A 37 -6.97 -7.56 2.13
N PRO A 38 -7.74 -8.53 2.66
CA PRO A 38 -8.74 -9.24 1.87
C PRO A 38 -9.88 -8.29 1.49
N ARG A 39 -10.41 -8.42 0.27
CA ARG A 39 -11.56 -7.60 -0.16
C ARG A 39 -12.89 -8.31 0.06
N PRO A 40 -13.97 -7.57 0.36
CA PRO A 40 -15.33 -8.10 0.28
C PRO A 40 -15.60 -8.66 -1.13
N GLY A 41 -16.12 -9.89 -1.19
CA GLY A 41 -16.35 -10.58 -2.47
C GLY A 41 -15.13 -11.29 -3.06
N GLY A 42 -13.98 -11.27 -2.37
CA GLY A 42 -12.78 -12.01 -2.75
C GLY A 42 -11.67 -11.14 -3.35
N GLY A 43 -10.48 -11.73 -3.41
CA GLY A 43 -9.25 -11.04 -3.83
C GLY A 43 -8.62 -10.19 -2.73
N TRP A 44 -7.63 -9.40 -3.13
CA TRP A 44 -6.69 -8.70 -2.25
C TRP A 44 -6.50 -7.25 -2.66
N MET A 45 -6.33 -6.39 -1.66
CA MET A 45 -5.87 -5.02 -1.80
C MET A 45 -4.49 -4.89 -1.15
N LEU A 46 -3.54 -4.35 -1.90
CA LEU A 46 -2.25 -3.91 -1.40
C LEU A 46 -2.28 -2.39 -1.26
N LEU A 47 -2.18 -1.90 -0.03
CA LEU A 47 -2.01 -0.48 0.29
C LEU A 47 -0.53 -0.21 0.51
N ALA A 48 -0.04 0.95 0.05
CA ALA A 48 1.34 1.36 0.28
C ALA A 48 1.51 2.87 0.24
N ALA A 49 2.61 3.35 0.82
CA ALA A 49 3.05 4.72 0.71
C ALA A 49 4.02 4.91 -0.47
N GLU A 50 4.00 6.10 -1.08
CA GLU A 50 4.89 6.51 -2.17
C GLU A 50 5.31 7.98 -2.01
N GLY A 51 6.39 8.39 -2.68
CA GLY A 51 6.86 9.78 -2.71
C GLY A 51 7.76 10.17 -1.53
N GLY A 52 7.96 9.28 -0.56
CA GLY A 52 8.71 9.53 0.67
C GLY A 52 7.89 10.32 1.70
N THR A 53 8.33 10.32 2.96
CA THR A 53 7.57 10.87 4.10
C THR A 53 7.56 12.41 4.21
N ASP A 54 7.88 13.11 3.12
CA ASP A 54 7.90 14.57 3.07
C ASP A 54 6.76 15.11 2.18
N ARG A 55 6.96 16.25 1.49
CA ARG A 55 5.92 16.97 0.76
C ARG A 55 5.20 16.16 -0.32
N ASP A 56 5.87 15.16 -0.89
CA ASP A 56 5.31 14.29 -1.93
C ASP A 56 4.58 13.06 -1.39
N HIS A 57 4.49 12.89 -0.06
CA HIS A 57 3.91 11.72 0.57
C HIS A 57 2.48 11.46 0.10
N ALA A 58 2.20 10.18 -0.15
CA ALA A 58 0.89 9.72 -0.53
C ALA A 58 0.64 8.26 -0.20
N VAL A 59 -0.64 7.89 -0.19
CA VAL A 59 -1.12 6.51 -0.15
C VAL A 59 -1.65 6.12 -1.52
N SER A 60 -1.18 4.98 -2.00
CA SER A 60 -1.64 4.34 -3.23
C SER A 60 -2.09 2.91 -2.94
N VAL A 61 -2.99 2.39 -3.78
CA VAL A 61 -3.50 1.03 -3.65
C VAL A 61 -3.45 0.27 -4.97
N ALA A 62 -3.32 -1.05 -4.88
CA ALA A 62 -3.40 -1.96 -6.01
C ALA A 62 -4.22 -3.20 -5.65
N TYR A 63 -4.76 -3.88 -6.67
CA TYR A 63 -5.68 -4.99 -6.50
C TYR A 63 -5.24 -6.23 -7.27
N ALA A 64 -5.48 -7.41 -6.70
CA ALA A 64 -5.23 -8.70 -7.32
C ALA A 64 -6.29 -9.73 -6.89
N ASP A 65 -6.48 -10.77 -7.70
CA ASP A 65 -7.37 -11.90 -7.33
C ASP A 65 -6.67 -12.89 -6.39
N GLN A 66 -5.34 -12.98 -6.46
CA GLN A 66 -4.50 -13.85 -5.63
C GLN A 66 -3.56 -13.01 -4.76
N ILE A 67 -3.20 -13.51 -3.57
CA ILE A 67 -2.34 -12.78 -2.62
C ILE A 67 -0.96 -12.47 -3.22
N THR A 68 -0.47 -13.34 -4.10
CA THR A 68 0.80 -13.22 -4.81
C THR A 68 0.73 -12.38 -6.10
N GLY A 69 -0.44 -11.82 -6.42
CA GLY A 69 -0.64 -10.95 -7.58
C GLY A 69 -1.19 -11.66 -8.81
N PRO A 70 -1.06 -11.05 -10.01
CA PRO A 70 -0.45 -9.75 -10.26
C PRO A 70 -1.30 -8.59 -9.72
N TYR A 71 -0.67 -7.63 -9.05
CA TYR A 71 -1.35 -6.42 -8.57
C TYR A 71 -1.44 -5.36 -9.65
N ARG A 72 -2.65 -4.83 -9.87
CA ARG A 72 -2.93 -3.71 -10.77
C ARG A 72 -3.30 -2.48 -9.95
N GLY A 73 -2.60 -1.36 -10.19
CA GLY A 73 -2.85 -0.11 -9.47
C GLY A 73 -4.27 0.42 -9.73
N ASP A 74 -4.87 1.00 -8.70
CA ASP A 74 -6.13 1.75 -8.83
C ASP A 74 -5.94 2.95 -9.76
N PRO A 75 -6.83 3.16 -10.77
CA PRO A 75 -6.77 4.35 -11.62
C PRO A 75 -6.95 5.67 -10.87
N GLY A 76 -7.53 5.64 -9.67
CA GLY A 76 -7.72 6.79 -8.80
C GLY A 76 -6.57 7.05 -7.83
N ASN A 77 -5.40 6.42 -8.04
CA ASN A 77 -4.22 6.73 -7.24
C ASN A 77 -3.67 8.14 -7.51
N PRO A 78 -3.09 8.80 -6.48
CA PRO A 78 -3.07 8.38 -5.08
C PRO A 78 -4.44 8.55 -4.40
N ARG A 79 -4.79 7.65 -3.48
CA ARG A 79 -6.06 7.69 -2.72
C ARG A 79 -6.04 8.72 -1.59
N LEU A 80 -4.86 9.08 -1.10
CA LEU A 80 -4.66 10.14 -0.11
C LEU A 80 -3.34 10.85 -0.40
N THR A 81 -3.38 12.18 -0.55
CA THR A 81 -2.19 13.02 -0.60
C THR A 81 -2.56 14.49 -0.38
N HIS A 82 -1.69 15.26 0.27
CA HIS A 82 -1.80 16.71 0.38
C HIS A 82 -0.75 17.45 -0.47
N ARG A 83 0.02 16.74 -1.30
CA ARG A 83 1.16 17.32 -2.06
C ARG A 83 0.80 18.51 -2.95
N HIS A 84 -0.48 18.63 -3.32
CA HIS A 84 -1.01 19.69 -4.19
C HIS A 84 -1.60 20.89 -3.42
N LEU A 85 -1.69 20.84 -2.09
CA LEU A 85 -2.31 21.90 -1.28
C LEU A 85 -1.36 23.05 -0.93
N GLY A 86 -0.06 22.90 -1.25
CA GLY A 86 0.95 23.93 -1.00
C GLY A 86 1.38 24.06 0.46
N ASN A 87 2.29 25.02 0.72
CA ASN A 87 2.95 25.17 2.01
C ASN A 87 2.08 25.78 3.12
N THR A 88 0.90 26.28 2.78
CA THR A 88 -0.05 26.89 3.72
C THR A 88 -1.05 25.90 4.31
N ALA A 89 -1.07 24.65 3.83
CA ALA A 89 -1.93 23.63 4.37
C ALA A 89 -1.56 23.32 5.84
N PRO A 90 -2.53 23.29 6.77
CA PRO A 90 -2.25 23.05 8.19
C PRO A 90 -1.81 21.61 8.48
N ILE A 91 -2.12 20.69 7.56
CA ILE A 91 -1.70 19.28 7.61
C ILE A 91 -0.98 18.99 6.29
N ALA A 92 0.25 18.50 6.39
CA ALA A 92 1.08 18.10 5.25
C ALA A 92 1.59 16.67 5.45
N ASN A 93 2.26 16.13 4.43
CA ASN A 93 2.98 14.86 4.49
C ASN A 93 2.10 13.67 4.91
N VAL A 94 0.80 13.71 4.55
CA VAL A 94 -0.15 12.63 4.83
C VAL A 94 0.21 11.39 4.00
N GLY A 95 0.30 10.24 4.67
CA GLY A 95 0.69 8.98 4.05
C GLY A 95 0.90 7.89 5.09
N HIS A 96 1.58 6.80 4.70
CA HIS A 96 1.87 5.64 5.56
C HIS A 96 0.65 5.15 6.36
N ALA A 97 -0.49 5.02 5.66
CA ALA A 97 -1.75 4.68 6.30
C ALA A 97 -1.84 3.17 6.62
N ASP A 98 -2.65 2.86 7.63
CA ASP A 98 -3.12 1.51 7.94
C ASP A 98 -4.64 1.58 8.10
N LEU A 99 -5.36 0.60 7.56
CA LEU A 99 -6.81 0.54 7.59
C LEU A 99 -7.28 -0.38 8.71
N VAL A 100 -8.34 0.04 9.39
CA VAL A 100 -9.05 -0.76 10.39
C VAL A 100 -10.53 -0.68 10.13
N GLN A 101 -11.22 -1.82 10.22
CA GLN A 101 -12.68 -1.84 10.25
C GLN A 101 -13.14 -1.67 11.70
N THR A 102 -14.01 -0.69 11.95
CA THR A 102 -14.56 -0.44 13.29
C THR A 102 -15.62 -1.48 13.66
N PRO A 103 -15.97 -1.63 14.96
CA PRO A 103 -16.99 -2.58 15.39
C PRO A 103 -18.40 -2.33 14.80
N ASP A 104 -18.70 -1.09 14.41
CA ASP A 104 -19.95 -0.73 13.72
C ASP A 104 -19.86 -0.87 12.18
N GLY A 105 -18.77 -1.46 11.68
CA GLY A 105 -18.60 -1.87 10.30
C GLY A 105 -18.09 -0.78 9.35
N ARG A 106 -17.58 0.35 9.87
CA ARG A 106 -17.00 1.44 9.08
C ARG A 106 -15.53 1.24 8.79
#